data_AF-A0A836HTR3-F1
#
_entry.id   AF-A0A836HTR3-F1
#
_cell.length_a   1.000
_cell.length_b   1.000
_cell.length_c   1.000
_cell.angle_alpha   90.00
_cell.angle_beta   90.00
_cell.angle_gamma   90.00
#
_symmetry.space_group_name_H-M   'P 1'
#
loop_
_entity.id
_entity.type
_entity.pdbx_description
1 polymer ?
#
loop_
_entity_poly.entity_id
_entity_poly.type
_entity_poly.pdbx_seq_one_letter_code
_entity_poly.pdbx_strand_id
1 'polypeptide(L)'
;MDRMNLHQTSRGIQELLYTLGISLERFKGTNGLQHLVTTSKLSLLSLLGVFERTKDETYQKRATAVSETRRCLLRLVDDFDQVAGSTERLVRKIDRLVGTLEQFHRCCDMEIDDRLSADDPGVRQLGQGFRQICEANSHLKGSLDEFSASRVTCTDLTRSVIVEIERVGAETSCDVAAALAAFDDQRRRVQMKENEVAHAMSRATSGEDPAVRFVEFNYAKELETLDSLGRKYIDSLGNAMTATHFALEQSSMTGWASSNIFFAQLGQLLSEISASGKAIAASLLSIKNAQKVSHQLTEEKQRILQEQRATANAPAAATSAVTNLLDEGSGVLPGASPAYRNANGSLLSSPLADLSQAKPPIQASSSTEGPGRRFVDLDDLFN
;
A
#
# COMPACT_ATOMS: atom_id res chain seq x y z
N MET A 1 -40.33 22.03 2.87
CA MET A 1 -39.56 23.27 2.63
C MET A 1 -38.68 23.04 1.40
N ASP A 2 -39.21 23.23 0.18
CA ASP A 2 -38.40 23.08 -1.06
C ASP A 2 -38.98 23.78 -2.31
N ARG A 3 -39.95 24.69 -2.15
CA ARG A 3 -40.51 25.47 -3.28
C ARG A 3 -39.82 26.82 -3.52
N MET A 4 -38.94 27.24 -2.61
CA MET A 4 -38.41 28.60 -2.59
C MET A 4 -37.15 28.78 -3.45
N ASN A 5 -36.43 27.70 -3.81
CA ASN A 5 -35.26 27.76 -4.69
C ASN A 5 -35.60 27.76 -6.19
N LEU A 6 -36.63 27.03 -6.62
CA LEU A 6 -37.01 26.92 -8.04
C LEU A 6 -37.47 28.24 -8.67
N HIS A 7 -38.16 29.10 -7.92
CA HIS A 7 -38.60 30.41 -8.41
C HIS A 7 -37.45 31.42 -8.51
N GLN A 8 -36.43 31.30 -7.67
CA GLN A 8 -35.27 32.19 -7.71
C GLN A 8 -34.33 31.82 -8.88
N THR A 9 -34.13 30.51 -9.13
CA THR A 9 -33.41 30.03 -10.33
C THR A 9 -34.18 30.35 -11.61
N SER A 10 -35.51 30.19 -11.62
CA SER A 10 -36.37 30.52 -12.77
C SER A 10 -36.33 32.00 -13.12
N ARG A 11 -36.36 32.88 -12.11
CA ARG A 11 -36.26 34.33 -12.31
C ARG A 11 -34.89 34.73 -12.85
N GLY A 12 -33.81 34.14 -12.34
CA GLY A 12 -32.46 34.34 -12.89
C GLY A 12 -32.32 33.85 -14.33
N ILE A 13 -32.92 32.70 -14.68
CA ILE A 13 -32.94 32.18 -16.05
C ILE A 13 -33.75 33.10 -16.98
N GLN A 14 -34.88 33.64 -16.53
CA GLN A 14 -35.69 34.59 -17.29
C GLN A 14 -34.97 35.91 -17.53
N GLU A 15 -34.26 36.42 -16.52
CA GLU A 15 -33.48 37.65 -16.62
C GLU A 15 -32.28 37.47 -17.57
N LEU A 16 -31.65 36.29 -17.55
CA LEU A 16 -30.58 35.91 -18.46
C LEU A 16 -31.08 35.73 -19.89
N LEU A 17 -32.24 35.08 -20.09
CA LEU A 17 -32.90 34.95 -21.39
C LEU A 17 -33.34 36.30 -21.96
N TYR A 18 -33.84 37.19 -21.11
CA TYR A 18 -34.24 38.55 -21.50
C TYR A 18 -33.03 39.38 -21.93
N THR A 19 -31.94 39.31 -21.16
CA THR A 19 -30.67 40.01 -21.48
C THR A 19 -30.00 39.45 -22.73
N LEU A 20 -30.05 38.11 -22.91
CA LEU A 20 -29.62 37.42 -24.13
C LEU A 20 -30.47 37.86 -25.32
N GLY A 21 -31.79 37.97 -25.16
CA GLY A 21 -32.71 38.43 -26.20
C GLY A 21 -32.39 39.84 -26.68
N ILE A 22 -32.18 40.78 -25.75
CA ILE A 22 -31.80 42.17 -26.07
C ILE A 22 -30.41 42.23 -26.74
N SER A 23 -29.47 41.41 -26.29
CA SER A 23 -28.11 41.37 -26.86
C SER A 23 -28.09 40.77 -28.27
N LEU A 24 -28.94 39.77 -28.53
CA LEU A 24 -29.12 39.14 -29.84
C LEU A 24 -29.86 40.07 -30.83
N GLU A 25 -30.69 40.98 -30.34
CA GLU A 25 -31.42 41.94 -31.17
C GLU A 25 -30.48 42.89 -31.94
N ARG A 26 -29.28 43.14 -31.40
CA ARG A 26 -28.20 43.89 -32.07
C ARG A 26 -27.61 43.18 -33.30
N PHE A 27 -27.90 41.89 -33.47
CA PHE A 27 -27.45 41.06 -34.58
C PHE A 27 -28.60 40.73 -35.55
N LYS A 28 -29.69 41.50 -35.53
CA LYS A 28 -30.83 41.32 -36.45
C LYS A 28 -30.53 42.00 -37.80
N GLY A 29 -30.31 41.21 -38.84
CA GLY A 29 -30.03 41.70 -40.20
C GLY A 29 -29.50 40.60 -41.14
N THR A 30 -29.35 40.90 -42.43
CA THR A 30 -29.04 39.92 -43.50
C THR A 30 -27.68 39.22 -43.35
N ASN A 31 -26.77 39.75 -42.52
CA ASN A 31 -25.49 39.11 -42.17
C ASN A 31 -25.28 39.00 -40.65
N GLY A 32 -26.29 39.32 -39.84
CA GLY A 32 -26.14 39.43 -38.39
C GLY A 32 -25.93 38.09 -37.70
N LEU A 33 -26.48 37.01 -38.25
CA LEU A 33 -26.21 35.64 -37.79
C LEU A 33 -24.76 35.22 -38.07
N GLN A 34 -24.22 35.60 -39.24
CA GLN A 34 -22.83 35.33 -39.60
C GLN A 34 -21.87 36.14 -38.73
N HIS A 35 -22.22 37.40 -38.42
CA HIS A 35 -21.50 38.26 -37.48
C HIS A 35 -21.58 37.74 -36.04
N LEU A 36 -22.72 37.20 -35.59
CA LEU A 36 -22.87 36.56 -34.29
C LEU A 36 -21.99 35.29 -34.19
N VAL A 37 -21.94 34.49 -35.25
CA VAL A 37 -21.12 33.26 -35.27
C VAL A 37 -19.61 33.58 -35.33
N THR A 38 -19.21 34.63 -36.04
CA THR A 38 -17.79 35.02 -36.16
C THR A 38 -17.30 35.90 -35.01
N THR A 39 -18.15 36.77 -34.45
CA THR A 39 -17.77 37.72 -33.38
C THR A 39 -18.17 37.24 -31.98
N SER A 40 -19.19 36.39 -31.85
CA SER A 40 -19.86 36.15 -30.55
C SER A 40 -19.75 34.74 -30.01
N LYS A 41 -18.86 33.88 -30.52
CA LYS A 41 -18.62 32.57 -29.87
C LYS A 41 -18.02 32.77 -28.46
N LEU A 42 -17.13 33.74 -28.29
CA LEU A 42 -16.57 34.11 -26.98
C LEU A 42 -17.49 35.05 -26.19
N SER A 43 -18.22 35.95 -26.84
CA SER A 43 -19.14 36.89 -26.20
C SER A 43 -20.43 36.22 -25.69
N LEU A 44 -20.97 35.21 -26.40
CA LEU A 44 -22.10 34.40 -25.91
C LEU A 44 -21.68 33.48 -24.75
N LEU A 45 -20.45 32.95 -24.79
CA LEU A 45 -19.91 32.19 -23.66
C LEU A 45 -19.67 33.08 -22.43
N SER A 46 -19.28 34.34 -22.64
CA SER A 46 -19.19 35.35 -21.58
C SER A 46 -20.56 35.74 -21.00
N LEU A 47 -21.60 35.84 -21.84
CA LEU A 47 -22.97 36.23 -21.42
C LEU A 47 -23.74 35.09 -20.73
N LEU A 48 -23.46 33.83 -21.07
CA LEU A 48 -24.10 32.65 -20.47
C LEU A 48 -23.59 32.32 -19.05
N GLY A 49 -22.73 33.15 -18.46
CA GLY A 49 -22.10 32.86 -17.16
C GLY A 49 -21.20 31.62 -17.17
N VAL A 50 -20.95 31.01 -18.34
CA VAL A 50 -20.06 29.84 -18.50
C VAL A 50 -18.60 30.22 -18.22
N PHE A 51 -18.27 31.52 -18.26
CA PHE A 51 -16.99 32.07 -17.81
C PHE A 51 -16.98 32.60 -16.36
N GLU A 52 -18.06 32.51 -15.57
CA GLU A 52 -17.98 32.78 -14.12
C GLU A 52 -17.22 31.67 -13.37
N ARG A 53 -16.95 30.54 -14.03
CA ARG A 53 -15.93 29.57 -13.65
C ARG A 53 -14.77 29.59 -14.66
N THR A 54 -13.90 30.61 -14.59
CA THR A 54 -12.59 30.61 -15.29
C THR A 54 -11.63 29.51 -14.83
N LYS A 55 -12.04 28.64 -13.88
CA LYS A 55 -11.35 27.41 -13.53
C LYS A 55 -11.97 26.25 -14.32
N ASP A 56 -11.26 25.74 -15.31
CA ASP A 56 -11.65 24.50 -15.96
C ASP A 56 -11.64 23.36 -14.93
N GLU A 57 -12.83 22.87 -14.60
CA GLU A 57 -13.03 21.79 -13.63
C GLU A 57 -12.30 20.51 -14.03
N THR A 58 -12.15 20.27 -15.33
CA THR A 58 -11.47 19.10 -15.89
C THR A 58 -9.97 19.21 -15.64
N TYR A 59 -9.40 20.39 -15.88
CA TYR A 59 -8.00 20.67 -15.57
C TYR A 59 -7.73 20.60 -14.06
N GLN A 60 -8.61 21.17 -13.23
CA GLN A 60 -8.46 21.11 -11.77
C GLN A 60 -8.52 19.66 -11.24
N LYS A 61 -9.43 18.84 -11.78
CA LYS A 61 -9.48 17.40 -11.46
C LYS A 61 -8.17 16.72 -11.85
N ARG A 62 -7.61 17.04 -13.02
CA ARG A 62 -6.35 16.45 -13.48
C ARG A 62 -5.15 16.90 -12.65
N ALA A 63 -5.05 18.18 -12.32
CA ALA A 63 -4.02 18.70 -11.41
C ALA A 63 -4.10 18.04 -10.01
N THR A 64 -5.32 17.79 -9.52
CA THR A 64 -5.52 17.02 -8.29
C THR A 64 -5.01 15.58 -8.45
N ALA A 65 -5.32 14.91 -9.56
CA ALA A 65 -4.84 13.56 -9.85
C ALA A 65 -3.32 13.47 -9.93
N VAL A 66 -2.64 14.48 -10.48
CA VAL A 66 -1.17 14.60 -10.49
C VAL A 66 -0.62 14.63 -9.06
N SER A 67 -1.19 15.49 -8.21
CA SER A 67 -0.78 15.59 -6.78
C SER A 67 -1.04 14.30 -6.01
N GLU A 68 -2.20 13.67 -6.20
CA GLU A 68 -2.54 12.41 -5.55
C GLU A 68 -1.66 11.25 -6.03
N THR A 69 -1.35 11.19 -7.32
CA THR A 69 -0.45 10.17 -7.90
C THR A 69 0.95 10.30 -7.32
N ARG A 70 1.50 11.52 -7.28
CA ARG A 70 2.77 11.82 -6.62
C ARG A 70 2.77 11.34 -5.16
N ARG A 71 1.71 11.65 -4.41
CA ARG A 71 1.57 11.23 -3.00
C ARG A 71 1.55 9.70 -2.87
N CYS A 72 0.88 9.00 -3.77
CA CYS A 72 0.84 7.54 -3.78
C CYS A 72 2.22 6.93 -4.11
N LEU A 73 2.94 7.47 -5.09
CA LEU A 73 4.28 7.00 -5.44
C LEU A 73 5.29 7.21 -4.31
N LEU A 74 5.22 8.34 -3.60
CA LEU A 74 6.06 8.58 -2.42
C LEU A 74 5.82 7.52 -1.33
N ARG A 75 4.55 7.23 -1.03
CA ARG A 75 4.19 6.17 -0.08
C ARG A 75 4.67 4.79 -0.53
N LEU A 76 4.60 4.50 -1.84
CA LEU A 76 5.08 3.25 -2.40
C LEU A 76 6.58 3.05 -2.12
N VAL A 77 7.39 4.09 -2.28
CA VAL A 77 8.83 4.06 -1.97
C VAL A 77 9.06 3.78 -0.47
N ASP A 78 8.33 4.49 0.39
CA ASP A 78 8.43 4.29 1.85
C ASP A 78 8.05 2.87 2.25
N ASP A 79 6.98 2.32 1.66
CA ASP A 79 6.51 0.96 1.94
C ASP A 79 7.51 -0.10 1.45
N PHE A 80 8.11 0.08 0.27
CA PHE A 80 9.19 -0.79 -0.21
C PHE A 80 10.39 -0.81 0.74
N ASP A 81 10.80 0.37 1.22
CA ASP A 81 11.92 0.49 2.16
C ASP A 81 11.60 -0.15 3.52
N GLN A 82 10.38 0.01 4.03
CA GLN A 82 9.94 -0.61 5.28
C GLN A 82 9.88 -2.14 5.20
N VAL A 83 9.31 -2.68 4.11
CA VAL A 83 9.25 -4.13 3.88
C VAL A 83 10.66 -4.68 3.75
N ALA A 84 11.51 -4.06 2.95
CA ALA A 84 12.89 -4.52 2.77
C ALA A 84 13.70 -4.47 4.06
N GLY A 85 13.60 -3.38 4.84
CA GLY A 85 14.27 -3.28 6.14
C GLY A 85 13.77 -4.30 7.17
N SER A 86 12.52 -4.74 7.05
CA SER A 86 11.99 -5.82 7.89
C SER A 86 12.55 -7.19 7.49
N THR A 87 12.67 -7.47 6.19
CA THR A 87 13.26 -8.69 5.68
C THR A 87 14.76 -8.77 5.97
N GLU A 88 15.49 -7.67 5.80
CA GLU A 88 16.92 -7.59 6.13
C GLU A 88 17.16 -7.89 7.62
N ARG A 89 16.33 -7.34 8.51
CA ARG A 89 16.38 -7.66 9.95
C ARG A 89 16.10 -9.12 10.25
N LEU A 90 15.18 -9.76 9.51
CA LEU A 90 14.89 -11.19 9.67
C LEU A 90 16.12 -12.03 9.31
N VAL A 91 16.73 -11.80 8.15
CA VAL A 91 17.91 -12.54 7.69
C VAL A 91 19.09 -12.33 8.65
N ARG A 92 19.33 -11.10 9.13
CA ARG A 92 20.35 -10.85 10.17
C ARG A 92 20.10 -11.63 11.46
N LYS A 93 18.83 -11.81 11.87
CA LYS A 93 18.49 -12.62 13.06
C LYS A 93 18.75 -14.11 12.82
N ILE A 94 18.45 -14.61 11.62
CA ILE A 94 18.77 -15.99 11.22
C ILE A 94 20.29 -16.20 11.26
N ASP A 95 21.06 -15.28 10.69
CA ASP A 95 22.52 -15.33 10.72
C ASP A 95 23.08 -15.39 12.15
N ARG A 96 22.59 -14.52 13.04
CA ARG A 96 22.97 -14.52 14.45
C ARG A 96 22.59 -15.84 15.15
N LEU A 97 21.43 -16.40 14.84
CA LEU A 97 21.02 -17.70 15.38
C LEU A 97 21.96 -18.82 14.91
N VAL A 98 22.33 -18.84 13.63
CA VAL A 98 23.30 -19.79 13.07
C VAL A 98 24.66 -19.65 13.77
N GLY A 99 25.16 -18.44 13.96
CA GLY A 99 26.40 -18.21 14.71
C GLY A 99 26.31 -18.66 16.18
N THR A 100 25.13 -18.53 16.79
CA THR A 100 24.89 -19.02 18.16
C THR A 100 24.87 -20.55 18.22
N LEU A 101 24.29 -21.21 17.21
CA LEU A 101 24.30 -22.67 17.08
C LEU A 101 25.73 -23.21 16.86
N GLU A 102 26.53 -22.52 16.04
CA GLU A 102 27.94 -22.88 15.85
C GLU A 102 28.74 -22.75 17.15
N GLN A 103 28.54 -21.66 17.90
CA GLN A 103 29.19 -21.48 19.20
C GLN A 103 28.73 -22.54 20.21
N PHE A 104 27.44 -22.85 20.25
CA PHE A 104 26.90 -23.92 21.09
C PHE A 104 27.56 -25.26 20.76
N HIS A 105 27.71 -25.58 19.48
CA HIS A 105 28.40 -26.79 19.02
C HIS A 105 29.87 -26.83 19.45
N ARG A 106 30.62 -25.73 19.28
CA ARG A 106 32.01 -25.65 19.74
C ARG A 106 32.15 -25.81 21.26
N CYS A 107 31.21 -25.27 22.04
CA CYS A 107 31.28 -25.35 23.50
C CYS A 107 30.78 -26.69 24.07
N CYS A 108 29.75 -27.28 23.47
CA CYS A 108 29.10 -28.48 24.02
C CYS A 108 29.57 -29.75 23.32
N ASP A 109 29.61 -29.77 22.00
CA ASP A 109 29.86 -31.01 21.27
C ASP A 109 31.35 -31.30 21.13
N MET A 110 32.19 -30.28 20.88
CA MET A 110 33.64 -30.49 20.81
C MET A 110 34.27 -30.85 22.16
N GLU A 111 33.78 -30.27 23.27
CA GLU A 111 34.28 -30.57 24.62
C GLU A 111 33.85 -31.96 25.12
N ILE A 112 32.74 -32.52 24.60
CA ILE A 112 32.32 -33.90 24.88
C ILE A 112 33.16 -34.92 24.09
N ASP A 113 33.72 -34.52 22.95
CA ASP A 113 34.45 -35.38 21.99
C ASP A 113 35.97 -35.47 22.21
N ASP A 114 36.53 -34.91 23.30
CA ASP A 114 37.96 -34.98 23.66
C ASP A 114 38.54 -36.40 23.82
N ARG A 115 37.71 -37.44 23.64
CA ARG A 115 38.07 -38.87 23.65
C ARG A 115 38.06 -39.55 22.28
N LEU A 116 37.71 -38.84 21.20
CA LEU A 116 37.57 -39.42 19.86
C LEU A 116 38.53 -38.76 18.86
N SER A 117 39.29 -39.60 18.15
CA SER A 117 40.17 -39.20 17.06
C SER A 117 39.40 -38.39 16.02
N ALA A 118 40.06 -37.41 15.37
CA ALA A 118 39.50 -36.65 14.24
C ALA A 118 39.02 -37.53 13.06
N ASP A 119 39.38 -38.82 13.05
CA ASP A 119 38.91 -39.83 12.11
C ASP A 119 37.61 -40.55 12.52
N ASP A 120 36.98 -40.22 13.67
CA ASP A 120 35.66 -40.77 14.02
C ASP A 120 34.62 -40.30 12.99
N PRO A 121 33.92 -41.22 12.31
CA PRO A 121 32.86 -40.88 11.35
C PRO A 121 31.77 -39.97 11.96
N GLY A 122 31.49 -40.06 13.27
CA GLY A 122 30.53 -39.19 13.95
C GLY A 122 30.96 -37.72 13.97
N VAL A 123 32.24 -37.44 14.25
CA VAL A 123 32.81 -36.08 14.28
C VAL A 123 32.81 -35.48 12.87
N ARG A 124 33.13 -36.28 11.85
CA ARG A 124 33.13 -35.83 10.44
C ARG A 124 31.71 -35.49 9.96
N GLN A 125 30.71 -36.27 10.37
CA GLN A 125 29.31 -36.06 10.03
C GLN A 125 28.73 -34.80 10.71
N LEU A 126 29.14 -34.53 11.96
CA LEU A 126 28.81 -33.32 12.70
C LEU A 126 29.36 -32.06 12.01
N GLY A 127 30.67 -32.07 11.67
CA GLY A 127 31.32 -30.97 10.96
C GLY A 127 30.78 -30.77 9.53
N GLN A 128 30.29 -31.83 8.89
CA GLN A 128 29.59 -31.71 7.60
C GLN A 128 28.21 -31.05 7.76
N GLY A 129 27.44 -31.41 8.79
CA GLY A 129 26.15 -30.77 9.08
C GLY A 129 26.28 -29.26 9.33
N PHE A 130 27.28 -28.84 10.10
CA PHE A 130 27.52 -27.42 10.35
C PHE A 130 27.98 -26.66 9.10
N ARG A 131 28.82 -27.27 8.25
CA ARG A 131 29.16 -26.67 6.94
C ARG A 131 27.93 -26.43 6.08
N GLN A 132 27.01 -27.39 6.01
CA GLN A 132 25.75 -27.22 5.27
C GLN A 132 24.87 -26.09 5.84
N ILE A 133 24.81 -25.94 7.16
CA ILE A 133 24.11 -24.82 7.81
C ILE A 133 24.74 -23.48 7.40
N CYS A 134 26.08 -23.38 7.45
CA CYS A 134 26.81 -22.17 7.06
C CYS A 134 26.66 -21.85 5.56
N GLU A 135 26.66 -22.87 4.70
CA GLU A 135 26.42 -22.72 3.26
C GLU A 135 25.00 -22.22 2.99
N ALA A 136 23.98 -22.81 3.60
CA ALA A 136 22.59 -22.35 3.47
C ALA A 136 22.41 -20.90 3.96
N ASN A 137 23.05 -20.54 5.06
CA ASN A 137 23.02 -19.18 5.59
C ASN A 137 23.77 -18.18 4.68
N SER A 138 24.89 -18.58 4.09
CA SER A 138 25.64 -17.76 3.14
C SER A 138 24.87 -17.54 1.84
N HIS A 139 24.19 -18.58 1.35
CA HIS A 139 23.27 -18.49 0.20
C HIS A 139 22.14 -17.49 0.47
N LEU A 140 21.50 -17.60 1.65
CA LEU A 140 20.45 -16.67 2.06
C LEU A 140 20.92 -15.22 2.11
N LYS A 141 22.14 -14.96 2.59
CA LYS A 141 22.75 -13.62 2.56
C LYS A 141 22.94 -13.11 1.13
N GLY A 142 23.43 -13.95 0.23
CA GLY A 142 23.53 -13.60 -1.20
C GLY A 142 22.18 -13.22 -1.80
N SER A 143 21.12 -14.00 -1.54
CA SER A 143 19.77 -13.67 -2.01
C SER A 143 19.23 -12.36 -1.42
N LEU A 144 19.58 -12.05 -0.17
CA LEU A 144 19.24 -10.75 0.45
C LEU A 144 19.95 -9.59 -0.26
N ASP A 145 21.22 -9.76 -0.63
CA ASP A 145 21.99 -8.73 -1.34
C ASP A 145 21.39 -8.48 -2.73
N GLU A 146 21.01 -9.53 -3.45
CA GLU A 146 20.30 -9.44 -4.74
C GLU A 146 18.96 -8.71 -4.60
N PHE A 147 18.15 -9.08 -3.61
CA PHE A 147 16.90 -8.39 -3.31
C PHE A 147 17.12 -6.92 -2.96
N SER A 148 18.18 -6.61 -2.21
CA SER A 148 18.52 -5.24 -1.82
C SER A 148 18.93 -4.38 -3.02
N ALA A 149 19.67 -4.94 -3.97
CA ALA A 149 20.02 -4.27 -5.22
C ALA A 149 18.78 -4.02 -6.11
N SER A 150 17.89 -5.01 -6.19
CA SER A 150 16.61 -4.86 -6.90
C SER A 150 15.73 -3.77 -6.28
N ARG A 151 15.60 -3.75 -4.95
CA ARG A 151 14.88 -2.71 -4.23
C ARG A 151 15.40 -1.32 -4.59
N VAL A 152 16.72 -1.11 -4.55
CA VAL A 152 17.34 0.18 -4.93
C VAL A 152 16.87 0.60 -6.32
N THR A 153 16.96 -0.31 -7.29
CA THR A 153 16.51 -0.08 -8.67
C THR A 153 15.02 0.31 -8.74
N CYS A 154 14.14 -0.41 -8.04
CA CYS A 154 12.71 -0.08 -7.97
C CYS A 154 12.44 1.29 -7.34
N THR A 155 13.15 1.62 -6.25
CA THR A 155 13.01 2.91 -5.59
C THR A 155 13.52 4.05 -6.45
N ASP A 156 14.61 3.87 -7.19
CA ASP A 156 15.19 4.89 -8.06
C ASP A 156 14.33 5.14 -9.30
N LEU A 157 13.79 4.08 -9.90
CA LEU A 157 12.79 4.20 -10.97
C LEU A 157 11.56 4.99 -10.51
N THR A 158 11.04 4.66 -9.32
CA THR A 158 9.85 5.34 -8.76
C THR A 158 10.17 6.80 -8.42
N ARG A 159 11.36 7.09 -7.85
CA ARG A 159 11.82 8.47 -7.56
C ARG A 159 12.00 9.29 -8.84
N SER A 160 12.57 8.72 -9.90
CA SER A 160 12.72 9.41 -11.18
C SER A 160 11.37 9.87 -11.74
N VAL A 161 10.35 9.02 -11.63
CA VAL A 161 9.00 9.35 -12.07
C VAL A 161 8.34 10.39 -11.17
N ILE A 162 8.58 10.35 -9.85
CA ILE A 162 8.12 11.39 -8.92
C ILE A 162 8.66 12.77 -9.33
N VAL A 163 9.95 12.86 -9.65
CA VAL A 163 10.56 14.11 -10.11
C VAL A 163 9.92 14.59 -11.42
N GLU A 164 9.66 13.66 -12.35
CA GLU A 164 9.08 14.02 -13.65
C GLU A 164 7.61 14.49 -13.53
N ILE A 165 6.78 13.80 -12.74
CA ILE A 165 5.39 14.22 -12.53
C ILE A 165 5.29 15.55 -11.77
N GLU A 166 6.23 15.82 -10.84
CA GLU A 166 6.36 17.11 -10.18
C GLU A 166 6.75 18.21 -11.16
N ARG A 167 7.75 17.96 -12.01
CA ARG A 167 8.23 18.90 -13.02
C ARG A 167 7.12 19.27 -14.00
N VAL A 168 6.46 18.27 -14.60
CA VAL A 168 5.35 18.49 -15.54
C VAL A 168 4.19 19.20 -14.84
N GLY A 169 3.85 18.81 -13.62
CA GLY A 169 2.79 19.47 -12.84
C GLY A 169 3.07 20.94 -12.57
N ALA A 170 4.31 21.29 -12.20
CA ALA A 170 4.72 22.66 -11.94
C ALA A 170 4.75 23.51 -13.21
N GLU A 171 5.38 23.02 -14.28
CA GLU A 171 5.48 23.72 -15.57
C GLU A 171 4.10 24.02 -16.14
N THR A 172 3.25 23.00 -16.25
CA THR A 172 1.89 23.16 -16.81
C THR A 172 1.01 24.06 -15.95
N SER A 173 1.12 23.98 -14.62
CA SER A 173 0.41 24.89 -13.73
C SER A 173 0.86 26.34 -13.87
N CYS A 174 2.16 26.58 -14.01
CA CYS A 174 2.69 27.92 -14.24
C CYS A 174 2.22 28.50 -15.58
N ASP A 175 2.29 27.71 -16.66
CA ASP A 175 1.90 28.15 -18.00
C ASP A 175 0.41 28.49 -18.07
N VAL A 176 -0.45 27.61 -17.53
CA VAL A 176 -1.91 27.85 -17.50
C VAL A 176 -2.25 29.07 -16.65
N ALA A 177 -1.60 29.23 -15.49
CA ALA A 177 -1.82 30.40 -14.63
C ALA A 177 -1.38 31.70 -15.29
N ALA A 178 -0.24 31.70 -15.99
CA ALA A 178 0.25 32.88 -16.71
C ALA A 178 -0.67 33.25 -17.88
N ALA A 179 -1.12 32.26 -18.67
CA ALA A 179 -2.03 32.48 -19.78
C ALA A 179 -3.41 32.98 -19.30
N LEU A 180 -3.93 32.41 -18.21
CA LEU A 180 -5.18 32.86 -17.60
C LEU A 180 -5.07 34.29 -17.06
N ALA A 181 -3.98 34.62 -16.37
CA ALA A 181 -3.76 35.96 -15.84
C ALA A 181 -3.69 37.02 -16.95
N ALA A 182 -3.00 36.71 -18.06
CA ALA A 182 -2.92 37.59 -19.22
C ALA A 182 -4.31 37.78 -19.89
N PHE A 183 -5.07 36.69 -20.04
CA PHE A 183 -6.44 36.74 -20.56
C PHE A 183 -7.36 37.58 -19.66
N ASP A 184 -7.32 37.37 -18.34
CA ASP A 184 -8.14 38.12 -17.38
C ASP A 184 -7.78 39.60 -17.32
N ASP A 185 -6.51 39.95 -17.46
CA ASP A 185 -6.08 41.34 -17.52
C ASP A 185 -6.60 42.04 -18.78
N GLN A 186 -6.51 41.38 -19.93
CA GLN A 186 -7.06 41.90 -21.18
C GLN A 186 -8.58 42.01 -21.12
N ARG A 187 -9.28 41.03 -20.52
CA ARG A 187 -10.73 41.07 -20.33
C ARG A 187 -11.16 42.30 -19.54
N ARG A 188 -10.44 42.63 -18.47
CA ARG A 188 -10.69 43.85 -17.68
C ARG A 188 -10.47 45.13 -18.50
N ARG A 189 -9.45 45.18 -19.37
CA ARG A 189 -9.21 46.32 -20.26
C ARG A 189 -10.34 46.50 -21.28
N VAL A 190 -10.82 45.41 -21.87
CA VAL A 190 -11.95 45.43 -22.80
C VAL A 190 -13.22 45.94 -22.10
N GLN A 191 -13.51 45.50 -20.88
CA GLN A 191 -14.65 46.01 -20.09
C GLN A 191 -14.55 47.52 -19.82
N MET A 192 -13.35 48.03 -19.51
CA MET A 192 -13.15 49.48 -19.36
C MET A 192 -13.41 50.22 -20.67
N LYS A 193 -12.93 49.69 -21.81
CA LYS A 193 -13.17 50.29 -23.13
C LYS A 193 -14.63 50.21 -23.57
N GLU A 194 -15.34 49.14 -23.25
CA GLU A 194 -16.78 49.02 -23.49
C GLU A 194 -17.56 50.13 -22.75
N ASN A 195 -17.20 50.39 -21.49
CA ASN A 195 -17.79 51.48 -20.71
C ASN A 195 -17.44 52.86 -21.29
N GLU A 196 -16.21 53.06 -21.78
CA GLU A 196 -15.82 54.29 -22.49
C GLU A 196 -16.65 54.51 -23.76
N VAL A 197 -16.89 53.45 -24.55
CA VAL A 197 -17.75 53.51 -25.74
C VAL A 197 -19.19 53.88 -25.34
N ALA A 198 -19.75 53.22 -24.32
CA ALA A 198 -21.10 53.50 -23.83
C ALA A 198 -21.24 54.95 -23.34
N HIS A 199 -20.23 55.47 -22.64
CA HIS A 199 -20.18 56.87 -22.19
C HIS A 199 -20.03 57.84 -23.35
N ALA A 200 -19.20 57.56 -24.35
CA ALA A 200 -19.04 58.40 -25.54
C ALA A 200 -20.35 58.47 -26.34
N MET A 201 -21.01 57.33 -26.56
CA MET A 201 -22.32 57.27 -27.22
C MET A 201 -23.40 58.04 -26.45
N SER A 202 -23.40 57.98 -25.11
CA SER A 202 -24.38 58.73 -24.29
C SER A 202 -24.22 60.26 -24.36
N ARG A 203 -23.04 60.76 -24.75
CA ARG A 203 -22.72 62.19 -24.85
C ARG A 203 -22.80 62.73 -26.28
N ALA A 204 -22.76 61.85 -27.29
CA ALA A 204 -22.78 62.24 -28.68
C ALA A 204 -24.22 62.51 -29.16
N THR A 205 -24.40 63.59 -29.93
CA THR A 205 -25.66 63.92 -30.60
C THR A 205 -25.92 63.08 -31.85
N SER A 206 -24.92 62.35 -32.34
CA SER A 206 -25.00 61.44 -33.49
C SER A 206 -24.02 60.28 -33.29
N GLY A 207 -24.41 59.07 -33.69
CA GLY A 207 -23.52 57.90 -33.71
C GLY A 207 -22.36 58.02 -34.72
N GLU A 208 -22.34 59.05 -35.56
CA GLU A 208 -21.23 59.33 -36.49
C GLU A 208 -20.20 60.35 -35.94
N ASP A 209 -20.29 60.70 -34.66
CA ASP A 209 -19.29 61.58 -34.03
C ASP A 209 -17.88 60.94 -34.15
N PRO A 210 -16.88 61.66 -34.71
CA PRO A 210 -15.51 61.18 -34.82
C PRO A 210 -14.91 60.69 -33.50
N ALA A 211 -15.32 61.28 -32.37
CA ALA A 211 -14.89 60.84 -31.04
C ALA A 211 -15.45 59.46 -30.68
N VAL A 212 -16.70 59.16 -31.04
CA VAL A 212 -17.32 57.83 -30.84
C VAL A 212 -16.61 56.80 -31.71
N ARG A 213 -16.40 57.10 -33.00
CA ARG A 213 -15.70 56.18 -33.92
C ARG A 213 -14.26 55.87 -33.51
N PHE A 214 -13.55 56.84 -32.94
CA PHE A 214 -12.20 56.62 -32.43
C PHE A 214 -12.18 55.67 -31.21
N VAL A 215 -13.13 55.83 -30.28
CA VAL A 215 -13.25 54.95 -29.10
C VAL A 215 -13.72 53.55 -29.52
N GLU A 216 -14.63 53.44 -30.48
CA GLU A 216 -15.06 52.16 -31.07
C GLU A 216 -13.90 51.41 -31.75
N PHE A 217 -13.05 52.12 -32.51
CA PHE A 217 -11.87 51.52 -33.12
C PHE A 217 -10.90 50.96 -32.07
N ASN A 218 -10.64 51.72 -31.00
CA ASN A 218 -9.79 51.25 -29.90
C ASN A 218 -10.41 50.04 -29.18
N TYR A 219 -11.72 50.05 -28.96
CA TYR A 219 -12.44 48.91 -28.39
C TYR A 219 -12.31 47.66 -29.27
N ALA A 220 -12.48 47.80 -30.60
CA ALA A 220 -12.32 46.70 -31.54
C ALA A 220 -10.89 46.11 -31.52
N LYS A 221 -9.86 46.95 -31.38
CA LYS A 221 -8.47 46.52 -31.26
C LYS A 221 -8.20 45.73 -29.96
N GLU A 222 -8.75 46.18 -28.84
CA GLU A 222 -8.63 45.47 -27.55
C GLU A 222 -9.38 44.13 -27.57
N LEU A 223 -10.51 44.05 -28.29
CA LEU A 223 -11.27 42.83 -28.55
C LEU A 223 -10.48 41.80 -29.38
N GLU A 224 -9.81 42.24 -30.45
CA GLU A 224 -8.94 41.36 -31.25
C GLU A 224 -7.80 40.79 -30.40
N THR A 225 -7.21 41.63 -29.54
CA THR A 225 -6.17 41.20 -28.60
C THR A 225 -6.73 40.19 -27.60
N LEU A 226 -7.95 40.40 -27.09
CA LEU A 226 -8.64 39.47 -26.18
C LEU A 226 -8.89 38.10 -26.83
N ASP A 227 -9.34 38.07 -28.09
CA ASP A 227 -9.52 36.82 -28.83
C ASP A 227 -8.19 36.06 -29.00
N SER A 228 -7.11 36.78 -29.33
CA SER A 228 -5.78 36.18 -29.46
C SER A 228 -5.27 35.57 -28.14
N LEU A 229 -5.50 36.23 -27.00
CA LEU A 229 -5.12 35.73 -25.68
C LEU A 229 -6.04 34.60 -25.21
N GLY A 230 -7.32 34.64 -25.56
CA GLY A 230 -8.27 33.56 -25.30
C GLY A 230 -7.85 32.27 -26.00
N ARG A 231 -7.43 32.35 -27.27
CA ARG A 231 -6.84 31.21 -27.99
C ARG A 231 -5.58 30.67 -27.31
N LYS A 232 -4.64 31.55 -26.93
CA LYS A 232 -3.42 31.14 -26.20
C LYS A 232 -3.73 30.44 -24.87
N TYR A 233 -4.74 30.90 -24.13
CA TYR A 233 -5.18 30.23 -22.91
C TYR A 233 -5.74 28.84 -23.18
N ILE A 234 -6.60 28.69 -24.19
CA ILE A 234 -7.15 27.39 -24.60
C ILE A 234 -6.04 26.44 -25.06
N ASP A 235 -5.09 26.93 -25.84
CA ASP A 235 -3.94 26.15 -26.31
C ASP A 235 -3.05 25.70 -25.14
N SER A 236 -2.75 26.62 -24.21
CA SER A 236 -2.00 26.30 -22.98
C SER A 236 -2.70 25.23 -22.14
N LEU A 237 -4.03 25.34 -22.00
CA LEU A 237 -4.84 24.37 -21.29
C LEU A 237 -4.85 23.00 -21.98
N GLY A 238 -4.98 22.96 -23.31
CA GLY A 238 -4.90 21.73 -24.10
C GLY A 238 -3.54 21.05 -24.00
N ASN A 239 -2.46 21.83 -24.05
CA ASN A 239 -1.09 21.34 -23.88
C ASN A 239 -0.87 20.79 -22.47
N ALA A 240 -1.31 21.53 -21.45
CA ALA A 240 -1.24 21.10 -20.05
C ALA A 240 -2.00 19.80 -19.81
N MET A 241 -3.21 19.69 -20.37
CA MET A 241 -4.03 18.48 -20.27
C MET A 241 -3.36 17.28 -20.93
N THR A 242 -2.72 17.46 -22.08
CA THR A 242 -2.01 16.38 -22.80
C THR A 242 -0.74 15.96 -22.06
N ALA A 243 0.07 16.92 -21.61
CA ALA A 243 1.31 16.65 -20.90
C ALA A 243 1.05 15.95 -19.55
N THR A 244 0.08 16.44 -18.78
CA THR A 244 -0.29 15.80 -17.50
C THR A 244 -0.91 14.42 -17.69
N HIS A 245 -1.68 14.20 -18.77
CA HIS A 245 -2.18 12.87 -19.10
C HIS A 245 -1.05 11.87 -19.35
N PHE A 246 -0.12 12.23 -20.24
CA PHE A 246 1.03 11.41 -20.54
C PHE A 246 1.88 11.12 -19.29
N ALA A 247 2.14 12.13 -18.47
CA ALA A 247 2.90 11.97 -17.22
C ALA A 247 2.17 11.03 -16.23
N LEU A 248 0.84 11.11 -16.13
CA LEU A 248 0.04 10.21 -15.31
C LEU A 248 0.08 8.77 -15.82
N GLU A 249 0.00 8.55 -17.13
CA GLU A 249 0.12 7.21 -17.74
C GLU A 249 1.50 6.60 -17.50
N GLN A 250 2.57 7.36 -17.74
CA GLN A 250 3.94 6.92 -17.45
C GLN A 250 4.14 6.63 -15.96
N SER A 251 3.55 7.45 -15.09
CA SER A 251 3.61 7.26 -13.65
C SER A 251 2.88 5.99 -13.20
N SER A 252 1.71 5.73 -13.77
CA SER A 252 0.95 4.52 -13.53
C SER A 252 1.73 3.29 -14.00
N MET A 253 2.19 3.28 -15.25
CA MET A 253 2.98 2.18 -15.81
C MET A 253 4.22 1.87 -14.96
N THR A 254 4.97 2.90 -14.57
CA THR A 254 6.20 2.71 -13.78
C THR A 254 5.88 2.23 -12.37
N GLY A 255 4.82 2.77 -11.74
CA GLY A 255 4.37 2.30 -10.42
C GLY A 255 3.96 0.84 -10.42
N TRP A 256 3.24 0.38 -11.46
CA TRP A 256 2.91 -1.04 -11.64
C TRP A 256 4.14 -1.90 -11.90
N ALA A 257 5.05 -1.45 -12.78
CA ALA A 257 6.26 -2.17 -13.12
C ALA A 257 7.21 -2.32 -11.91
N SER A 258 7.45 -1.24 -11.16
CA SER A 258 8.31 -1.27 -9.97
C SER A 258 7.73 -2.16 -8.88
N SER A 259 6.40 -2.11 -8.67
CA SER A 259 5.70 -2.99 -7.75
C SER A 259 5.83 -4.46 -8.14
N ASN A 260 5.65 -4.78 -9.43
CA ASN A 260 5.78 -6.15 -9.92
C ASN A 260 7.20 -6.69 -9.69
N ILE A 261 8.23 -5.92 -10.07
CA ILE A 261 9.64 -6.30 -9.84
C ILE A 261 9.90 -6.50 -8.34
N PHE A 262 9.43 -5.57 -7.50
CA PHE A 262 9.61 -5.67 -6.06
C PHE A 262 8.99 -6.93 -5.48
N PHE A 263 7.72 -7.23 -5.81
CA PHE A 263 7.02 -8.41 -5.29
C PHE A 263 7.57 -9.72 -5.85
N ALA A 264 8.00 -9.75 -7.11
CA ALA A 264 8.65 -10.92 -7.68
C ALA A 264 9.95 -11.27 -6.92
N GLN A 265 10.77 -10.26 -6.64
CA GLN A 265 12.05 -10.43 -5.94
C GLN A 265 11.86 -10.72 -4.45
N LEU A 266 10.87 -10.10 -3.82
CA LEU A 266 10.47 -10.44 -2.45
C LEU A 266 9.99 -11.90 -2.37
N GLY A 267 9.17 -12.34 -3.35
CA GLY A 267 8.71 -13.71 -3.44
C GLY A 267 9.85 -14.70 -3.58
N GLN A 268 10.84 -14.40 -4.43
CA GLN A 268 12.06 -15.20 -4.55
C GLN A 268 12.80 -15.29 -3.22
N LEU A 269 13.07 -14.15 -2.57
CA LEU A 269 13.77 -14.13 -1.28
C LEU A 269 13.02 -14.92 -0.19
N LEU A 270 11.69 -14.82 -0.11
CA LEU A 270 10.89 -15.60 0.84
C LEU A 270 10.95 -17.10 0.54
N SER A 271 11.01 -17.48 -0.74
CA SER A 271 11.24 -18.87 -1.16
C SER A 271 12.62 -19.35 -0.70
N GLU A 272 13.66 -18.54 -0.87
CA GLU A 272 15.03 -18.87 -0.43
C GLU A 272 15.16 -18.96 1.10
N ILE A 273 14.47 -18.08 1.85
CA ILE A 273 14.36 -18.17 3.31
C ILE A 273 13.74 -19.51 3.72
N SER A 274 12.66 -19.92 3.04
CA SER A 274 11.98 -21.19 3.31
C SER A 274 12.86 -22.40 2.97
N ALA A 275 13.53 -22.38 1.81
CA ALA A 275 14.43 -23.44 1.37
C ALA A 275 15.63 -23.57 2.31
N SER A 276 16.30 -22.46 2.64
CA SER A 276 17.43 -22.41 3.57
C SER A 276 17.01 -22.87 4.96
N GLY A 277 15.84 -22.45 5.44
CA GLY A 277 15.29 -22.91 6.73
C GLY A 277 15.07 -24.42 6.78
N LYS A 278 14.55 -25.03 5.69
CA LYS A 278 14.40 -26.48 5.58
C LYS A 278 15.75 -27.20 5.55
N ALA A 279 16.73 -26.66 4.83
CA ALA A 279 18.07 -27.21 4.77
C ALA A 279 18.74 -27.19 6.16
N ILE A 280 18.67 -26.06 6.86
CA ILE A 280 19.19 -25.93 8.23
C ILE A 280 18.51 -26.93 9.17
N ALA A 281 17.18 -27.06 9.11
CA ALA A 281 16.46 -28.02 9.93
C ALA A 281 16.86 -29.48 9.66
N ALA A 282 17.05 -29.84 8.39
CA ALA A 282 17.53 -31.17 8.00
C ALA A 282 18.95 -31.44 8.51
N SER A 283 19.86 -30.48 8.38
CA SER A 283 21.23 -30.58 8.90
C SER A 283 21.25 -30.68 10.43
N LEU A 284 20.42 -29.91 11.14
CA LEU A 284 20.27 -30.01 12.60
C LEU A 284 19.73 -31.39 13.03
N LEU A 285 18.78 -31.96 12.28
CA LEU A 285 18.29 -33.32 12.54
C LEU A 285 19.39 -34.36 12.31
N SER A 286 20.21 -34.18 11.28
CA SER A 286 21.37 -35.05 11.02
C SER A 286 22.40 -34.95 12.15
N ILE A 287 22.72 -33.74 12.62
CA ILE A 287 23.63 -33.49 13.75
C ILE A 287 23.10 -34.18 15.01
N LYS A 288 21.82 -33.98 15.33
CA LYS A 288 21.16 -34.64 16.47
C LYS A 288 21.28 -36.17 16.38
N ASN A 289 21.01 -36.76 15.22
CA ASN A 289 21.03 -38.21 15.06
C ASN A 289 22.46 -38.80 15.07
N ALA A 290 23.48 -38.00 14.74
CA ALA A 290 24.88 -38.40 14.82
C ALA A 290 25.41 -38.45 16.27
N GLN A 291 24.77 -37.73 17.21
CA GLN A 291 25.15 -37.76 18.63
C GLN A 291 24.78 -39.11 19.27
N LYS A 292 25.80 -39.89 19.68
CA LYS A 292 25.68 -41.25 20.25
C LYS A 292 24.80 -41.32 21.50
N VAL A 293 24.63 -40.22 22.25
CA VAL A 293 23.78 -40.13 23.46
C VAL A 293 22.31 -40.39 23.13
N SER A 294 21.80 -40.00 21.96
CA SER A 294 20.40 -40.33 21.59
C SER A 294 20.18 -41.83 21.44
N HIS A 295 21.18 -42.56 20.95
CA HIS A 295 21.11 -44.03 20.80
C HIS A 295 21.22 -44.70 22.18
N GLN A 296 22.19 -44.28 22.99
CA GLN A 296 22.41 -44.80 24.34
C GLN A 296 21.23 -44.54 25.28
N LEU A 297 20.60 -43.36 25.23
CA LEU A 297 19.44 -43.05 26.07
C LEU A 297 18.19 -43.86 25.67
N THR A 298 18.07 -44.20 24.39
CA THR A 298 16.99 -45.04 23.86
C THR A 298 17.19 -46.51 24.26
N GLU A 299 18.44 -46.99 24.18
CA GLU A 299 18.83 -48.32 24.63
C GLU A 299 18.74 -48.47 26.15
N GLU A 300 19.15 -47.47 26.91
CA GLU A 300 19.06 -47.46 28.38
C GLU A 300 17.59 -47.43 28.83
N LYS A 301 16.73 -46.65 28.15
CA LYS A 301 15.28 -46.70 28.37
C LYS A 301 14.70 -48.09 28.06
N GLN A 302 15.15 -48.75 26.99
CA GLN A 302 14.73 -50.13 26.68
C GLN A 302 15.23 -51.14 27.71
N ARG A 303 16.46 -50.99 28.19
CA ARG A 303 17.07 -51.85 29.20
C ARG A 303 16.34 -51.75 30.54
N ILE A 304 16.04 -50.53 31.00
CA ILE A 304 15.26 -50.30 32.23
C ILE A 304 13.86 -50.91 32.12
N LEU A 305 13.20 -50.79 30.97
CA LEU A 305 11.89 -51.42 30.73
C LEU A 305 11.97 -52.96 30.69
N GLN A 306 13.06 -53.54 30.19
CA GLN A 306 13.28 -54.98 30.22
C GLN A 306 13.62 -55.48 31.63
N GLU A 307 14.44 -54.75 32.39
CA GLU A 307 14.78 -55.08 33.78
C GLU A 307 13.55 -54.97 34.71
N GLN A 308 12.66 -53.99 34.49
CA GLN A 308 11.37 -53.92 35.18
C GLN A 308 10.43 -55.08 34.83
N ARG A 309 10.43 -55.56 33.57
CA ARG A 309 9.67 -56.76 33.19
C ARG A 309 10.28 -58.05 33.76
N ALA A 310 11.60 -58.13 33.88
CA ALA A 310 12.28 -59.28 34.47
C ALA A 310 12.07 -59.36 35.99
N THR A 311 12.08 -58.23 36.69
CA THR A 311 11.79 -58.17 38.14
C THR A 311 10.31 -58.38 38.46
N ALA A 312 9.38 -58.01 37.56
CA ALA A 312 7.96 -58.36 37.69
C ALA A 312 7.66 -59.86 37.44
N ASN A 313 8.56 -60.59 36.76
CA ASN A 313 8.42 -62.01 36.44
C ASN A 313 9.27 -62.93 37.34
N ALA A 314 9.94 -62.40 38.37
CA ALA A 314 10.69 -63.21 39.32
C ALA A 314 9.73 -63.90 40.31
N PRO A 315 9.73 -65.24 40.45
CA PRO A 315 8.86 -65.94 41.37
C PRO A 315 9.34 -65.73 42.80
N ALA A 316 8.44 -65.26 43.67
CA ALA A 316 8.66 -65.14 45.10
C ALA A 316 8.94 -66.52 45.72
N ALA A 317 10.15 -66.74 46.24
CA ALA A 317 10.47 -67.85 47.13
C ALA A 317 10.91 -67.29 48.49
N ALA A 318 10.24 -67.80 49.52
CA ALA A 318 10.11 -67.29 50.89
C ALA A 318 11.39 -67.21 51.73
N THR A 319 11.39 -66.31 52.73
CA THR A 319 11.54 -66.72 54.14
C THR A 319 11.00 -65.67 55.12
N SER A 320 10.28 -66.15 56.13
CA SER A 320 9.62 -65.43 57.23
C SER A 320 10.26 -65.87 58.56
N ALA A 321 10.46 -64.92 59.50
CA ALA A 321 10.45 -65.09 60.96
C ALA A 321 10.76 -63.72 61.64
N VAL A 322 9.81 -63.01 62.31
CA VAL A 322 9.38 -63.13 63.76
C VAL A 322 10.38 -62.35 64.68
N THR A 323 10.09 -61.39 65.58
CA THR A 323 8.94 -60.90 66.41
C THR A 323 9.40 -59.62 67.18
N ASN A 324 8.63 -58.50 67.27
CA ASN A 324 7.67 -58.01 68.31
C ASN A 324 8.18 -57.25 69.57
N LEU A 325 7.35 -56.25 69.97
CA LEU A 325 7.05 -55.63 71.30
C LEU A 325 7.57 -54.19 71.56
N LEU A 326 6.70 -53.15 71.52
CA LEU A 326 5.95 -52.43 72.62
C LEU A 326 6.84 -51.38 73.36
N ASP A 327 6.43 -50.18 73.83
CA ASP A 327 5.15 -49.72 74.39
C ASP A 327 5.10 -48.17 74.65
N GLU A 328 3.87 -47.63 74.81
CA GLU A 328 3.33 -46.48 75.63
C GLU A 328 4.11 -45.16 75.90
N GLY A 329 3.51 -43.95 76.04
CA GLY A 329 2.12 -43.46 76.07
C GLY A 329 1.99 -41.98 76.57
N SER A 330 0.86 -41.32 76.23
CA SER A 330 0.11 -40.19 76.89
C SER A 330 0.81 -38.84 77.23
N GLY A 331 0.28 -37.62 77.00
CA GLY A 331 -1.03 -37.09 76.59
C GLY A 331 -1.06 -35.54 76.71
N VAL A 332 -2.22 -34.93 76.35
CA VAL A 332 -2.65 -33.52 76.49
C VAL A 332 -2.51 -32.59 75.25
N LEU A 333 -3.66 -32.36 74.60
CA LEU A 333 -4.05 -31.27 73.66
C LEU A 333 -4.78 -30.14 74.46
N PRO A 334 -5.27 -29.01 73.90
CA PRO A 334 -5.27 -28.52 72.50
C PRO A 334 -4.91 -27.02 72.33
N GLY A 335 -4.83 -26.53 71.08
CA GLY A 335 -5.23 -25.13 70.82
C GLY A 335 -4.57 -24.36 69.68
N ALA A 336 -4.57 -24.87 68.45
CA ALA A 336 -4.89 -24.11 67.21
C ALA A 336 -4.64 -25.01 65.99
N SER A 337 -5.73 -25.54 65.44
CA SER A 337 -5.84 -26.21 64.14
C SER A 337 -6.79 -25.37 63.29
N PRO A 338 -7.04 -25.67 62.00
CA PRO A 338 -6.25 -26.40 60.99
C PRO A 338 -6.22 -25.54 59.69
N ALA A 339 -5.76 -25.94 58.50
CA ALA A 339 -6.23 -27.05 57.68
C ALA A 339 -5.47 -26.98 56.34
N TYR A 340 -4.65 -27.99 56.01
CA TYR A 340 -5.04 -29.21 55.27
C TYR A 340 -4.99 -28.99 53.74
N ARG A 341 -4.52 -29.92 52.90
CA ARG A 341 -3.92 -31.25 53.07
C ARG A 341 -3.43 -31.71 51.70
N ASN A 342 -2.35 -32.49 51.73
CA ASN A 342 -1.93 -33.66 50.92
C ASN A 342 -2.49 -33.85 49.50
N ALA A 343 -1.68 -34.11 48.49
CA ALA A 343 -0.67 -35.17 48.34
C ALA A 343 -1.24 -36.60 48.21
N ASN A 344 -0.70 -37.28 47.20
CA ASN A 344 -0.76 -38.71 46.85
C ASN A 344 -2.04 -39.14 46.12
N GLY A 345 -2.02 -39.88 45.00
CA GLY A 345 -0.96 -40.58 44.29
C GLY A 345 -1.61 -41.51 43.24
N SER A 346 -0.78 -42.33 42.59
CA SER A 346 -1.14 -43.52 41.79
C SER A 346 -1.26 -43.38 40.26
N LEU A 347 -0.16 -43.80 39.61
CA LEU A 347 0.04 -44.68 38.45
C LEU A 347 -1.17 -45.25 37.66
N LEU A 348 -0.87 -45.52 36.37
CA LEU A 348 -1.54 -46.37 35.34
C LEU A 348 -2.62 -45.60 34.52
N SER A 349 -2.66 -45.56 33.18
CA SER A 349 -2.14 -46.40 32.08
C SER A 349 -2.21 -45.61 30.75
N SER A 350 -1.36 -45.95 29.76
CA SER A 350 -1.72 -45.76 28.32
C SER A 350 -2.53 -46.97 27.83
N PRO A 351 -3.35 -46.81 26.79
CA PRO A 351 -2.91 -47.30 25.48
C PRO A 351 -3.30 -46.40 24.28
N LEU A 352 -2.56 -46.57 23.18
CA LEU A 352 -2.88 -46.09 21.82
C LEU A 352 -4.17 -46.74 21.27
N ALA A 353 -4.94 -45.96 20.51
CA ALA A 353 -5.54 -46.26 19.18
C ALA A 353 -6.49 -45.09 18.83
N ASP A 354 -6.25 -44.27 17.79
CA ASP A 354 -6.48 -44.48 16.35
C ASP A 354 -7.82 -43.86 15.88
N LEU A 355 -7.77 -43.24 14.69
CA LEU A 355 -8.89 -42.88 13.79
C LEU A 355 -9.98 -41.87 14.22
N SER A 356 -9.90 -40.70 13.56
CA SER A 356 -10.90 -40.20 12.60
C SER A 356 -11.56 -38.84 12.86
N GLN A 357 -11.82 -38.20 11.73
CA GLN A 357 -12.36 -36.87 11.48
C GLN A 357 -13.65 -36.53 12.24
N ALA A 358 -13.77 -35.28 12.67
CA ALA A 358 -15.03 -34.55 12.63
C ALA A 358 -14.80 -33.03 12.52
N LYS A 359 -15.52 -32.45 11.56
CA LYS A 359 -15.66 -31.02 11.19
C LYS A 359 -16.14 -30.13 12.37
N PRO A 360 -16.06 -28.78 12.22
CA PRO A 360 -16.25 -27.80 13.29
C PRO A 360 -17.72 -27.43 13.51
N PRO A 361 -18.08 -26.77 14.63
CA PRO A 361 -19.24 -25.89 14.71
C PRO A 361 -18.79 -24.42 14.45
N ILE A 362 -19.35 -23.63 13.52
CA ILE A 362 -20.73 -23.05 13.45
C ILE A 362 -21.02 -22.29 14.76
N GLN A 363 -21.36 -20.99 14.86
CA GLN A 363 -22.04 -19.97 14.05
C GLN A 363 -21.72 -18.60 14.74
N ALA A 364 -21.42 -17.51 14.04
CA ALA A 364 -22.31 -16.56 13.34
C ALA A 364 -22.75 -15.35 14.16
N SER A 365 -22.57 -14.18 13.54
CA SER A 365 -23.46 -13.02 13.44
C SER A 365 -22.60 -11.84 12.94
N SER A 366 -23.02 -10.93 12.07
CA SER A 366 -24.21 -10.71 11.25
C SER A 366 -23.92 -9.41 10.50
N SER A 367 -24.34 -9.26 9.23
CA SER A 367 -24.84 -7.98 8.70
C SER A 367 -25.40 -8.15 7.28
N THR A 368 -26.72 -8.34 7.25
CA THR A 368 -27.72 -7.67 6.41
C THR A 368 -27.38 -7.41 4.93
N GLU A 369 -28.01 -8.21 4.08
CA GLU A 369 -28.08 -8.06 2.63
C GLU A 369 -29.41 -7.43 2.20
N GLY A 370 -29.36 -6.52 1.22
CA GLY A 370 -30.48 -6.03 0.42
C GLY A 370 -30.12 -4.73 -0.32
N PRO A 371 -30.73 -4.39 -1.47
CA PRO A 371 -31.06 -5.24 -2.62
C PRO A 371 -30.43 -4.70 -3.94
N GLY A 372 -30.06 -5.63 -4.85
CA GLY A 372 -30.08 -5.44 -6.31
C GLY A 372 -29.19 -4.37 -6.95
N ARG A 373 -27.91 -4.68 -7.20
CA ARG A 373 -27.14 -4.02 -8.26
C ARG A 373 -27.26 -4.83 -9.56
N ARG A 374 -28.06 -4.33 -10.50
CA ARG A 374 -27.89 -4.66 -11.92
C ARG A 374 -26.50 -4.19 -12.34
N PHE A 375 -25.70 -5.10 -12.91
CA PHE A 375 -24.54 -4.72 -13.69
C PHE A 375 -25.05 -3.97 -14.93
N VAL A 376 -24.66 -2.70 -15.06
CA VAL A 376 -24.79 -1.98 -16.31
C VAL A 376 -23.60 -2.42 -17.15
N ASP A 377 -23.90 -3.15 -18.21
CA ASP A 377 -22.94 -3.55 -19.22
C ASP A 377 -22.53 -2.29 -20.00
N LEU A 378 -21.22 -2.05 -20.08
CA LEU A 378 -20.65 -0.85 -20.71
C LEU A 378 -20.68 -0.94 -22.24
N ASP A 379 -21.00 -2.11 -22.79
CA ASP A 379 -21.06 -2.34 -24.24
C ASP A 379 -22.37 -1.86 -24.90
N ASP A 380 -23.39 -1.47 -24.11
CA ASP A 380 -24.65 -0.90 -24.62
C ASP A 380 -24.61 0.63 -24.80
N LEU A 381 -23.48 1.29 -24.51
CA LEU A 381 -23.33 2.75 -24.64
C LEU A 381 -22.66 3.21 -25.94
N PHE A 382 -22.23 2.27 -26.79
CA PHE A 382 -21.50 2.56 -28.03
C PHE A 382 -22.04 1.84 -29.28
N ASN A 383 -23.30 1.41 -29.29
CA ASN A 383 -24.00 0.97 -30.50
C ASN A 383 -25.22 1.84 -30.83
#